data_AF-A0A9D5BUM1-F1
#
_entry.id   AF-A0A9D5BUM1-F1
#
_cell.length_a   1.000
_cell.length_b   1.000
_cell.length_c   1.000
_cell.angle_alpha   90.00
_cell.angle_beta   90.00
_cell.angle_gamma   90.00
#
_symmetry.space_group_name_H-M   'P 1'
#
loop_
_entity.id
_entity.type
_entity.pdbx_description
1 polymer ?
#
loop_
_entity_poly.entity_id
_entity_poly.type
_entity_poly.pdbx_seq_one_letter_code
_entity_poly.pdbx_strand_id
1 'polypeptide(L)'
;MKGGNNTKVLKLDRLDGSAKRWRGADILVFNTGHWWTHRGKMKVWDYFEKRGKLVEEMEGDMAFRTAIQAWARWVDQAVDPTKTIVFFRSISPEHKRYHDFQFT
;
A
#
# COMPACT_ATOMS: atom_id res chain seq x y z
N MET A 1 -4.39 3.80 -25.50
CA MET A 1 -4.35 2.59 -24.63
C MET A 1 -2.97 1.99 -24.73
N LYS A 2 -2.24 1.80 -23.62
CA LYS A 2 -0.99 1.03 -23.65
C LYS A 2 -1.34 -0.44 -23.84
N GLY A 3 -1.36 -0.87 -25.10
CA GLY A 3 -1.51 -2.27 -25.49
C GLY A 3 -0.20 -3.01 -25.29
N GLY A 4 -0.15 -3.85 -24.26
CA GLY A 4 0.90 -4.84 -24.04
C GLY A 4 0.42 -5.80 -22.96
N ASN A 5 0.72 -7.09 -23.10
CA ASN A 5 0.26 -8.22 -22.26
C ASN A 5 0.69 -8.16 -20.76
N ASN A 6 0.95 -6.98 -20.19
CA ASN A 6 1.50 -6.81 -18.84
C ASN A 6 0.93 -5.57 -18.12
N THR A 7 -0.38 -5.34 -18.25
CA THR A 7 -1.08 -4.28 -17.52
C THR A 7 -1.03 -4.55 -16.01
N LYS A 8 -0.48 -3.61 -15.24
CA LYS A 8 -0.42 -3.71 -13.77
C LYS A 8 -1.58 -2.95 -13.14
N VAL A 9 -2.46 -3.67 -12.45
CA VAL A 9 -3.64 -3.10 -11.79
C VAL A 9 -3.46 -3.19 -10.27
N LEU A 10 -3.48 -2.04 -9.58
CA LEU A 10 -3.46 -2.00 -8.13
C LEU A 10 -4.89 -2.05 -7.57
N LYS A 11 -5.22 -3.14 -6.88
CA LYS A 11 -6.53 -3.31 -6.23
C LYS A 11 -6.51 -2.60 -4.87
N LEU A 12 -7.34 -1.58 -4.72
CA LEU A 12 -7.30 -0.68 -3.56
C LEU A 12 -8.18 -1.13 -2.40
N ASP A 13 -9.15 -2.01 -2.63
CA ASP A 13 -10.21 -2.31 -1.65
C ASP A 13 -10.13 -3.73 -1.08
N ARG A 14 -9.05 -4.44 -1.34
CA ARG A 14 -8.79 -5.80 -0.85
C ARG A 14 -7.32 -6.07 -0.71
N LEU A 15 -6.96 -6.95 0.22
CA LEU A 15 -5.61 -7.48 0.32
C LEU A 15 -5.43 -8.67 -0.62
N ASP A 16 -4.16 -8.99 -0.88
CA ASP A 16 -3.80 -10.19 -1.62
C ASP A 16 -4.26 -11.47 -0.88
N GLY A 17 -4.54 -12.53 -1.63
CA GLY A 17 -4.98 -13.81 -1.10
C GLY A 17 -3.97 -14.46 -0.14
N SER A 18 -2.70 -14.05 -0.18
CA SER A 18 -1.66 -14.46 0.76
C SER A 18 -1.84 -13.91 2.17
N ALA A 19 -2.66 -12.88 2.38
CA ALA A 19 -2.91 -12.28 3.71
C ALA A 19 -3.42 -13.32 4.75
N LYS A 20 -4.06 -14.40 4.28
CA LYS A 20 -4.47 -15.52 5.15
C LYS A 20 -3.31 -16.17 5.90
N ARG A 21 -2.08 -16.07 5.39
CA ARG A 21 -0.87 -16.63 6.00
C ARG A 21 -0.41 -15.88 7.24
N TRP A 22 -0.91 -14.66 7.45
CA TRP A 22 -0.51 -13.81 8.57
C TRP A 22 -1.36 -14.06 9.83
N ARG A 23 -2.43 -14.85 9.72
CA ARG A 23 -3.30 -15.18 10.85
C ARG A 23 -2.54 -16.01 11.88
N GLY A 24 -2.68 -15.65 13.15
CA GLY A 24 -2.08 -16.36 14.28
C GLY A 24 -0.62 -15.99 14.58
N ALA A 25 -0.03 -15.03 13.87
CA ALA A 25 1.24 -14.45 14.28
C ALA A 25 1.09 -13.67 15.59
N ASP A 26 2.08 -13.73 16.48
CA ASP A 26 2.07 -12.94 17.72
C ASP A 26 2.35 -11.45 17.46
N ILE A 27 3.13 -11.16 16.41
CA ILE A 27 3.48 -9.79 16.02
C ILE A 27 3.34 -9.65 14.51
N LEU A 28 2.62 -8.62 14.07
CA LEU A 28 2.54 -8.20 12.67
C LEU A 28 3.11 -6.78 12.53
N VAL A 29 4.09 -6.62 11.65
CA VAL A 29 4.64 -5.31 11.30
C VAL A 29 4.39 -5.05 9.82
N PHE A 30 3.55 -4.07 9.53
CA PHE A 30 3.25 -3.64 8.18
C PHE A 30 3.97 -2.34 7.85
N ASN A 31 4.24 -2.13 6.57
CA ASN A 31 4.61 -0.83 6.05
C ASN A 31 4.04 -0.66 4.66
N THR A 32 4.09 0.58 4.20
CA THR A 32 4.03 0.87 2.77
C THR A 32 5.03 1.98 2.46
N GLY A 33 5.36 2.19 1.18
CA GLY A 33 6.58 2.90 0.79
C GLY A 33 6.36 3.99 -0.25
N HIS A 34 7.47 4.48 -0.79
CA HIS A 34 7.55 5.60 -1.74
C HIS A 34 6.76 5.44 -3.03
N TRP A 35 6.44 4.20 -3.42
CA TRP A 35 5.70 3.89 -4.63
C TRP A 35 4.37 4.66 -4.77
N TRP A 36 3.70 5.05 -3.67
CA TRP A 36 2.50 5.91 -3.68
C TRP A 36 2.67 7.27 -4.36
N THR A 37 3.89 7.83 -4.32
CA THR A 37 4.20 9.16 -4.88
C THR A 37 5.01 9.08 -6.18
N HIS A 38 5.39 7.88 -6.61
CA HIS A 38 6.16 7.68 -7.82
C HIS A 38 5.38 8.12 -9.08
N ARG A 39 6.06 8.85 -9.96
CA ARG A 39 5.53 9.32 -11.25
C ARG A 39 6.42 8.87 -12.41
N GLY A 40 5.91 8.98 -13.64
CA GLY A 40 6.65 8.65 -14.85
C GLY A 40 7.16 7.20 -14.85
N LYS A 41 8.46 7.02 -15.12
CA LYS A 41 9.09 5.69 -15.21
C LYS A 41 9.10 4.91 -13.87
N MET A 42 8.92 5.58 -12.73
CA MET A 42 8.92 4.95 -11.41
C MET A 42 7.52 4.47 -10.98
N LYS A 43 6.45 4.86 -11.70
CA LYS A 43 5.08 4.42 -11.39
C LYS A 43 4.99 2.91 -11.64
N VAL A 44 4.59 2.15 -10.63
CA VAL A 44 4.62 0.67 -10.68
C VAL A 44 3.27 0.03 -11.02
N TRP A 45 2.22 0.83 -11.23
CA TRP A 45 0.91 0.39 -11.70
C TRP A 45 0.44 1.28 -12.86
N ASP A 46 -0.35 0.70 -13.75
CA ASP A 46 -0.96 1.42 -14.87
C ASP A 46 -2.33 1.98 -14.43
N TYR A 47 -3.15 1.12 -13.80
CA TYR A 47 -4.52 1.41 -13.38
C TYR A 47 -4.75 1.09 -11.91
N PHE A 48 -5.80 1.66 -11.35
CA PHE A 48 -6.36 1.23 -10.08
C PHE A 48 -7.62 0.39 -10.30
N GLU A 49 -7.93 -0.48 -9.35
CA GLU A 49 -9.23 -1.13 -9.28
C GLU A 49 -9.87 -0.82 -7.91
N LYS A 50 -11.13 -0.40 -7.94
CA LYS A 50 -11.94 -0.19 -6.74
C LYS A 50 -13.32 -0.76 -6.98
N ARG A 51 -13.74 -1.70 -6.14
CA ARG A 51 -15.04 -2.39 -6.20
C ARG A 51 -15.29 -3.05 -7.55
N GLY A 52 -14.25 -3.69 -8.10
CA GLY A 52 -14.31 -4.37 -9.39
C GLY A 52 -14.36 -3.44 -10.61
N LYS A 53 -14.27 -2.12 -10.43
CA LYS A 53 -14.22 -1.15 -11.53
C LYS A 53 -12.79 -0.67 -11.73
N LEU A 54 -12.33 -0.70 -12.99
CA LEU A 54 -11.06 -0.13 -13.40
C LEU A 54 -11.15 1.40 -13.34
N VAL A 55 -10.12 2.03 -12.80
CA VAL A 55 -9.99 3.48 -12.68
C VAL A 55 -8.65 3.87 -13.30
N GLU A 56 -8.71 4.64 -14.39
CA GLU A 56 -7.54 5.09 -15.15
C GLU A 56 -6.78 6.19 -14.43
N GLU A 57 -7.49 7.15 -13.84
CA GLU A 57 -6.90 8.27 -13.12
C GLU A 57 -7.53 8.41 -11.72
N MET A 58 -6.67 8.53 -10.72
CA MET A 58 -7.03 8.79 -9.33
C MET A 58 -5.87 9.51 -8.66
N GLU A 59 -6.17 10.52 -7.85
CA GLU A 59 -5.16 11.19 -7.02
C GLU A 59 -4.48 10.19 -6.08
N GLY A 60 -3.16 10.28 -5.96
CA GLY A 60 -2.34 9.36 -5.16
C GLY A 60 -2.81 9.27 -3.70
N ASP A 61 -3.19 10.40 -3.10
CA ASP A 61 -3.68 10.47 -1.73
C ASP A 61 -5.03 9.76 -1.56
N MET A 62 -5.92 9.87 -2.56
CA MET A 62 -7.20 9.14 -2.56
C MET A 62 -7.00 7.64 -2.70
N ALA A 63 -6.06 7.22 -3.56
CA ALA A 63 -5.70 5.82 -3.73
C ALA A 63 -5.09 5.26 -2.44
N PHE A 64 -4.12 5.95 -1.86
CA PHE A 64 -3.48 5.60 -0.59
C PHE A 64 -4.51 5.50 0.54
N ARG A 65 -5.38 6.51 0.70
CA ARG A 65 -6.43 6.50 1.72
C ARG A 65 -7.39 5.34 1.56
N THR A 66 -7.75 4.99 0.31
CA THR A 66 -8.60 3.83 0.05
C THR A 66 -7.91 2.53 0.46
N ALA A 67 -6.65 2.34 0.07
CA ALA A 67 -5.88 1.15 0.38
C ALA A 67 -5.60 0.96 1.87
N ILE A 68 -5.22 2.02 2.57
CA ILE A 68 -4.94 1.93 4.01
C ILE A 68 -6.22 1.65 4.82
N GLN A 69 -7.37 2.17 4.38
CA GLN A 69 -8.66 1.84 4.99
C GLN A 69 -9.06 0.38 4.76
N ALA A 70 -8.77 -0.18 3.58
CA ALA A 70 -9.01 -1.59 3.31
C ALA A 70 -8.11 -2.49 4.17
N TRP A 71 -6.84 -2.12 4.32
CA TRP A 71 -5.91 -2.78 5.24
C TRP A 71 -6.39 -2.73 6.69
N ALA A 72 -6.78 -1.56 7.19
CA ALA A 72 -7.26 -1.41 8.57
C ALA A 72 -8.50 -2.28 8.85
N ARG A 73 -9.48 -2.28 7.94
CA ARG A 73 -10.66 -3.15 8.05
C ARG A 73 -10.31 -4.63 8.07
N TRP A 74 -9.30 -5.05 7.31
CA TRP A 74 -8.85 -6.43 7.34
C TRP A 74 -8.21 -6.77 8.68
N VAL A 75 -7.41 -5.86 9.27
CA VAL A 75 -6.85 -6.05 10.62
C VAL A 75 -7.98 -6.25 11.62
N ASP A 76 -8.97 -5.35 11.63
CA ASP A 76 -10.12 -5.41 12.55
C ASP A 76 -10.91 -6.73 12.44
N GLN A 77 -10.95 -7.34 11.24
CA GLN A 77 -11.72 -8.55 10.98
C GLN A 77 -10.92 -9.85 11.15
N ALA A 78 -9.61 -9.83 10.90
CA ALA A 78 -8.81 -11.03 10.75
C ALA A 78 -7.78 -11.25 11.87
N VAL A 79 -7.53 -10.23 12.71
CA VAL A 79 -6.52 -10.27 13.76
C VAL A 79 -7.20 -10.31 15.13
N ASP A 80 -6.76 -11.23 15.98
CA ASP A 80 -7.17 -11.31 17.39
C ASP A 80 -6.27 -10.38 18.22
N PRO A 81 -6.77 -9.23 18.71
CA PRO A 81 -5.94 -8.26 19.43
C PRO A 81 -5.50 -8.77 20.82
N THR A 82 -6.07 -9.87 21.32
CA THR A 82 -5.64 -10.48 22.60
C THR A 82 -4.38 -11.33 22.44
N LYS A 83 -4.03 -11.70 21.20
CA LYS A 83 -2.88 -12.55 20.87
C LYS A 83 -1.85 -11.84 20.01
N THR A 84 -2.30 -10.96 19.13
CA THR A 84 -1.46 -10.36 18.09
C THR A 84 -1.31 -8.87 18.33
N ILE A 85 -0.06 -8.40 18.37
CA ILE A 85 0.26 -6.96 18.37
C ILE A 85 0.52 -6.52 16.92
N VAL A 86 -0.13 -5.43 16.51
CA VAL A 86 0.00 -4.89 15.14
C VAL A 86 0.73 -3.55 15.18
N PHE A 87 1.77 -3.42 14.36
CA PHE A 87 2.48 -2.19 14.11
C PHE A 87 2.33 -1.78 12.65
N PHE A 88 2.23 -0.48 12.41
CA PHE A 88 2.38 0.10 11.09
C PHE A 88 3.54 1.09 11.08
N ARG A 89 4.57 0.78 10.30
CA ARG A 89 5.72 1.66 10.12
C ARG A 89 5.39 2.73 9.08
N SER A 90 5.68 3.98 9.42
CA SER A 90 5.57 5.11 8.50
C SER A 90 6.55 5.00 7.32
N ILE A 91 6.40 5.94 6.38
CA ILE A 91 7.30 6.07 5.22
C ILE A 91 8.74 6.30 5.70
N SER A 92 9.69 5.60 5.08
CA SER A 92 11.11 5.84 5.38
C SER A 92 11.53 7.18 4.77
N PRO A 93 12.49 7.91 5.34
CA PRO A 93 13.11 9.05 4.64
C PRO A 93 13.85 8.58 3.38
N GLU A 94 13.86 9.42 2.35
CA GLU A 94 14.78 9.28 1.21
C GLU A 94 15.84 10.38 1.29
N HIS A 95 17.10 10.02 1.11
CA HIS A 95 18.21 10.97 1.02
C HIS A 95 18.56 11.16 -0.46
N LYS A 96 17.98 12.18 -1.09
CA LYS A 96 18.19 12.44 -2.53
C LYS A 96 19.25 13.50 -2.77
N ARG A 97 19.57 14.31 -1.77
CA ARG A 97 20.58 15.38 -1.87
C ARG A 97 21.44 15.44 -0.61
N TYR A 98 22.66 15.91 -0.78
CA TYR A 98 23.66 16.00 0.30
C TYR A 98 23.23 16.94 1.46
N HIS A 99 22.33 17.89 1.20
CA HIS A 99 21.84 18.85 2.21
C HIS A 99 20.66 18.34 3.06
N ASP A 100 20.22 17.10 2.88
CA ASP A 100 19.11 16.51 3.66
C ASP A 100 19.51 16.15 5.12
N PHE A 101 20.78 16.36 5.50
CA PHE A 101 21.29 16.21 6.86
C PHE A 101 21.45 17.58 7.54
N GLN A 102 20.37 18.11 8.11
CA GLN A 102 20.48 19.15 9.13
C GLN A 102 20.19 18.51 10.49
N PHE A 103 21.25 18.25 11.25
CA PHE A 103 21.14 17.96 12.67
C PHE A 103 20.81 19.27 13.37
N THR A 104 19.60 19.39 13.92
CA THR A 104 19.26 20.42 14.92
C THR A 104 19.92 20.09 16.25
#